data_AF-A0A9D4IGB8-F1
#
_entry.id   AF-A0A9D4IGB8-F1
#
_cell.length_a   1.000
_cell.length_b   1.000
_cell.length_c   1.000
_cell.angle_alpha   90.00
_cell.angle_beta   90.00
_cell.angle_gamma   90.00
#
_symmetry.space_group_name_H-M   'P 1'
#
loop_
_entity.id
_entity.type
_entity.pdbx_description
1 polymer ?
#
loop_
_entity_poly.entity_id
_entity_poly.type
_entity_poly.pdbx_seq_one_letter_code
_entity_poly.pdbx_strand_id
1 'polypeptide(L)'
;MRDTQQEHVANNQNIVFEKVVTNEGGGYHPNNGAFIAPESGFYVLSSSTMCATNGEVLAAMVHNGNIVTRMYCHGDGGRHDQGSQTVVVQMFAGDSAAVKNIDTVKK
;
A
#
# COMPACT_ATOMS: atom_id res chain seq x y z
N MET A 1 -15.76 -0.16 17.30
CA MET A 1 -14.50 -0.30 16.55
C MET A 1 -14.61 0.67 15.38
N ARG A 2 -13.73 1.66 15.22
CA ARG A 2 -13.78 2.55 14.05
C ARG A 2 -13.15 1.77 12.90
N ASP A 3 -13.94 1.42 11.90
CA ASP A 3 -13.44 0.84 10.66
C ASP A 3 -12.54 1.88 10.00
N THR A 4 -11.25 1.56 9.83
CA THR A 4 -10.28 2.39 9.12
C THR A 4 -10.57 2.31 7.62
N GLN A 5 -11.63 2.98 7.18
CA GLN A 5 -11.81 3.29 5.77
C GLN A 5 -11.03 4.58 5.47
N GLN A 6 -10.11 4.51 4.53
CA GLN A 6 -9.39 5.68 4.04
C GLN A 6 -10.27 6.37 2.98
N GLU A 7 -11.01 7.39 3.39
CA GLU A 7 -11.80 8.22 2.49
C GLU A 7 -10.84 9.10 1.67
N HIS A 8 -10.79 8.89 0.35
CA HIS A 8 -10.00 9.65 -0.63
C HIS A 8 -8.48 9.74 -0.36
N VAL A 9 -7.71 8.76 -0.83
CA VAL A 9 -6.27 8.94 -1.10
C VAL A 9 -6.13 9.65 -2.44
N ALA A 10 -5.50 10.82 -2.50
CA ALA A 10 -5.28 11.51 -3.77
C ALA A 10 -4.43 10.64 -4.72
N ASN A 11 -4.65 10.80 -6.03
CA ASN A 11 -3.87 10.09 -7.04
C ASN A 11 -2.37 10.32 -6.80
N ASN A 12 -1.59 9.25 -6.93
CA ASN A 12 -0.14 9.27 -6.82
C ASN A 12 0.35 9.63 -5.40
N GLN A 13 -0.48 9.44 -4.38
CA GLN A 13 -0.09 9.49 -2.97
C GLN A 13 0.09 8.09 -2.37
N ASN A 14 0.96 8.01 -1.37
CA ASN A 14 1.11 6.80 -0.58
C ASN A 14 -0.17 6.57 0.24
N ILE A 15 -0.59 5.31 0.33
CA ILE A 15 -1.62 4.87 1.25
C ILE A 15 -0.96 4.77 2.64
N VAL A 16 -1.45 5.57 3.58
CA VAL A 16 -0.93 5.61 4.95
C VAL A 16 -1.73 4.63 5.81
N PHE A 17 -1.08 3.60 6.33
CA PHE A 17 -1.68 2.71 7.33
C PHE A 17 -1.50 3.33 8.72
N GLU A 18 -2.56 3.96 9.23
CA GLU A 18 -2.55 4.72 10.49
C GLU A 18 -2.34 3.82 11.72
N LYS A 19 -2.90 2.61 11.69
CA LYS A 19 -2.76 1.65 12.78
C LYS A 19 -1.52 0.77 12.57
N VAL A 20 -0.45 1.11 13.28
CA VAL A 20 0.80 0.33 13.28
C VAL A 20 0.78 -0.69 14.41
N VAL A 21 0.79 -1.98 14.07
CA VAL A 21 0.82 -3.08 15.06
C VAL A 21 2.26 -3.42 15.46
N THR A 22 3.17 -3.48 14.49
CA THR A 22 4.59 -3.79 14.68
C THR A 22 5.44 -2.83 13.86
N ASN A 23 6.55 -2.37 14.43
CA ASN A 23 7.53 -1.55 13.71
C ASN A 23 8.94 -1.72 14.31
N GLU A 24 9.34 -2.98 14.55
CA GLU A 24 10.68 -3.28 15.04
C GLU A 24 11.74 -2.83 14.04
N GLY A 25 12.81 -2.22 14.55
CA GLY A 25 13.83 -1.56 13.71
C GLY A 25 13.40 -0.22 13.13
N GLY A 26 12.15 0.23 13.35
CA GLY A 26 11.70 1.58 13.04
C GLY A 26 11.66 1.95 11.56
N GLY A 27 11.60 0.96 10.65
CA GLY A 27 11.64 1.19 9.20
C GLY A 27 10.36 1.79 8.63
N TYR A 28 9.18 1.58 9.24
CA TYR A 28 7.93 2.16 8.74
C TYR A 28 7.67 3.55 9.33
N HIS A 29 7.34 4.51 8.46
CA HIS A 29 7.03 5.89 8.82
C HIS A 29 5.52 6.17 8.68
N PRO A 30 4.75 6.20 9.78
CA PRO A 30 3.29 6.35 9.73
C PRO A 30 2.83 7.73 9.24
N ASN A 31 3.71 8.73 9.19
CA ASN A 31 3.35 10.07 8.70
C ASN A 31 3.24 10.13 7.16
N ASN A 32 3.86 9.17 6.44
CA ASN A 32 3.90 9.19 4.97
C ASN A 32 3.69 7.80 4.32
N GLY A 33 3.45 6.75 5.12
CA GLY A 33 3.14 5.40 4.62
C GLY A 33 4.32 4.68 3.98
N ALA A 34 5.55 5.18 4.12
CA ALA A 34 6.75 4.58 3.54
C ALA A 34 7.47 3.68 4.55
N PHE A 35 7.95 2.53 4.07
CA PHE A 35 8.98 1.74 4.71
C PHE A 35 10.34 2.15 4.14
N ILE A 36 11.31 2.45 4.99
CA ILE A 36 12.71 2.69 4.65
C ILE A 36 13.53 1.51 5.14
N ALA A 37 14.25 0.86 4.23
CA ALA A 37 15.07 -0.29 4.57
C ALA A 37 16.21 0.14 5.52
N PRO A 38 16.27 -0.39 6.76
CA PRO A 38 17.33 -0.05 7.70
C PRO A 38 18.68 -0.68 7.30
N GLU A 39 18.65 -1.79 6.57
CA GLU A 39 19.83 -2.53 6.13
C GLU A 39 19.68 -2.99 4.66
N SER A 40 20.78 -3.40 4.04
CA SER A 40 20.75 -3.95 2.68
C SER A 40 20.41 -5.43 2.70
N GLY A 41 19.42 -5.86 1.92
CA GLY A 41 18.99 -7.26 1.89
C GLY A 41 17.81 -7.52 0.97
N PHE A 42 17.29 -8.75 1.04
CA PHE A 42 16.03 -9.10 0.40
C PHE A 42 14.88 -8.89 1.37
N TYR A 43 13.86 -8.17 0.91
CA TYR A 43 12.66 -7.86 1.68
C TYR A 43 11.46 -8.56 1.06
N VAL A 44 10.65 -9.19 1.91
CA VAL A 44 9.33 -9.70 1.53
C VAL A 44 8.31 -8.63 1.88
N LEU A 45 7.69 -8.06 0.85
CA LEU A 45 6.66 -7.05 0.99
C LEU A 45 5.32 -7.68 0.65
N SER A 46 4.37 -7.64 1.58
CA SER A 46 3.02 -8.14 1.39
C SER A 46 2.02 -7.03 1.71
N SER A 47 1.04 -6.86 0.84
CA SER A 47 -0.01 -5.87 1.03
C SER A 47 -1.35 -6.40 0.54
N SER A 48 -2.42 -5.90 1.14
CA SER A 48 -3.79 -6.20 0.77
C SER A 48 -4.64 -4.94 0.89
N THR A 49 -5.43 -4.67 -0.13
CA THR A 49 -6.37 -3.53 -0.18
C THR A 49 -7.77 -4.06 -0.41
N MET A 50 -8.71 -3.67 0.43
CA MET A 50 -10.12 -4.03 0.31
C MET A 50 -10.93 -2.80 -0.16
N CYS A 51 -11.90 -3.02 -1.03
CA CYS A 51 -12.88 -2.02 -1.40
C CYS A 51 -14.28 -2.42 -0.92
N ALA A 52 -15.06 -1.38 -0.59
CA ALA A 52 -16.46 -1.51 -0.27
C ALA A 52 -17.28 -1.97 -1.50
N THR A 53 -18.54 -2.38 -1.28
CA THR A 53 -19.47 -2.57 -2.39
C THR A 53 -19.59 -1.29 -3.22
N ASN A 54 -19.60 -1.42 -4.54
CA ASN A 54 -19.57 -0.32 -5.51
C ASN A 54 -18.32 0.57 -5.40
N GLY A 55 -17.28 0.10 -4.71
CA GLY A 55 -15.98 0.76 -4.59
C GLY A 55 -14.96 0.11 -5.49
N GLU A 56 -14.00 0.91 -5.94
CA GLU A 56 -12.88 0.47 -6.76
C GLU A 56 -11.59 1.04 -6.18
N VAL A 57 -10.53 0.23 -6.15
CA VAL A 57 -9.20 0.66 -5.74
C VAL A 57 -8.19 0.12 -6.73
N LEU A 58 -7.38 1.02 -7.30
CA LEU A 58 -6.17 0.67 -8.04
C LEU A 58 -4.94 1.15 -7.27
N ALA A 59 -4.20 0.20 -6.72
CA ALA A 59 -3.00 0.47 -5.93
C ALA A 59 -1.77 -0.21 -6.53
N ALA A 60 -0.58 0.23 -6.12
CA ALA A 60 0.67 -0.40 -6.47
C ALA A 60 1.61 -0.48 -5.26
N MET A 61 2.37 -1.57 -5.16
CA MET A 61 3.58 -1.56 -4.35
C MET A 61 4.69 -0.92 -5.18
N VAL A 62 5.35 0.09 -4.62
CA VAL A 62 6.45 0.82 -5.26
C VAL A 62 7.76 0.63 -4.50
N HIS A 63 8.88 0.58 -5.22
CA HIS A 63 10.26 0.61 -4.69
C HIS A 63 10.97 1.80 -5.30
N ASN A 64 11.45 2.74 -4.46
CA ASN A 64 12.06 4.00 -4.90
C ASN A 64 11.22 4.75 -5.94
N GLY A 65 9.89 4.74 -5.76
CA GLY A 65 8.92 5.37 -6.65
C GLY A 65 8.55 4.57 -7.90
N ASN A 66 9.25 3.48 -8.21
CA ASN A 66 8.96 2.62 -9.36
C ASN A 66 7.96 1.52 -8.97
N ILE A 67 6.97 1.27 -9.83
CA ILE A 67 5.98 0.22 -9.59
C ILE A 67 6.65 -1.16 -9.69
N VAL A 68 6.50 -1.96 -8.64
CA VAL A 68 6.95 -3.36 -8.58
C VAL A 68 5.79 -4.29 -8.95
N THR A 69 4.61 -4.06 -8.37
CA THR A 69 3.38 -4.80 -8.70
C THR A 69 2.14 -3.95 -8.46
N ARG A 70 1.00 -4.36 -9.03
CA ARG A 70 -0.30 -3.68 -8.92
C ARG A 70 -1.29 -4.56 -8.15
N MET A 71 -2.13 -3.92 -7.35
CA MET A 71 -3.28 -4.50 -6.67
C MET A 71 -4.53 -3.79 -7.19
N TYR A 72 -5.56 -4.56 -7.46
CA TYR A 72 -6.84 -4.05 -7.89
C TYR A 72 -7.94 -4.77 -7.12
N CYS A 73 -8.99 -4.03 -6.76
CA CYS A 73 -10.22 -4.63 -6.30
C CYS A 73 -11.41 -3.84 -6.84
N HIS A 74 -12.51 -4.54 -7.07
CA HIS A 74 -13.76 -3.99 -7.57
C HIS A 74 -14.94 -4.67 -6.85
N GLY A 75 -15.48 -3.99 -5.85
CA GLY A 75 -16.66 -4.48 -5.13
C GLY A 75 -17.92 -4.24 -5.95
N ASP A 76 -18.72 -5.29 -6.20
CA ASP A 76 -19.98 -5.21 -6.93
C ASP A 76 -21.04 -6.16 -6.32
N GLY A 77 -22.31 -5.95 -6.63
CA GLY A 77 -23.41 -6.84 -6.28
C GLY A 77 -23.62 -7.00 -4.77
N GLY A 78 -23.34 -5.96 -3.99
CA GLY A 78 -23.41 -5.99 -2.53
C GLY A 78 -22.23 -6.71 -1.86
N ARG A 79 -21.14 -6.98 -2.59
CA ARG A 79 -19.96 -7.68 -2.08
C ARG A 79 -18.76 -6.75 -1.96
N HIS A 80 -17.97 -6.99 -0.92
CA HIS A 80 -16.63 -6.45 -0.81
C HIS A 80 -15.67 -7.26 -1.70
N ASP A 81 -14.61 -6.61 -2.16
CA ASP A 81 -13.53 -7.26 -2.89
C ASP A 81 -12.17 -6.90 -2.29
N GLN A 82 -11.17 -7.75 -2.50
CA GLN A 82 -9.81 -7.57 -1.98
C GLN A 82 -8.76 -7.93 -3.05
N GLY A 83 -7.85 -6.98 -3.27
CA GLY A 83 -6.63 -7.20 -4.05
C GLY A 83 -5.44 -7.37 -3.12
N SER A 84 -4.71 -8.47 -3.26
CA SER A 84 -3.51 -8.77 -2.46
C SER A 84 -2.34 -9.12 -3.35
N GLN A 85 -1.14 -8.71 -2.95
CA GLN A 85 0.10 -9.04 -3.63
C GLN A 85 1.22 -9.28 -2.61
N THR A 86 2.18 -10.14 -2.97
CA THR A 86 3.42 -10.34 -2.22
C THR A 86 4.58 -10.36 -3.20
N VAL A 87 5.63 -9.61 -2.91
CA VAL A 87 6.82 -9.49 -3.74
C VAL A 87 8.08 -9.63 -2.91
N VAL A 88 9.12 -10.19 -3.52
CA VAL A 88 10.47 -10.20 -2.96
C VAL A 88 11.30 -9.22 -3.76
N VAL A 89 11.87 -8.22 -3.10
CA VAL A 89 12.72 -7.21 -3.73
C VAL A 89 14.04 -7.10 -2.99
N GLN A 90 15.13 -6.88 -3.73
CA GLN A 90 16.39 -6.47 -3.13
C GLN A 90 16.30 -4.97 -2.84
N MET A 91 16.54 -4.58 -1.59
CA MET A 91 16.60 -3.19 -1.17
C MET A 91 17.95 -2.93 -0.51
N PHE A 92 18.52 -1.76 -0.78
CA PHE A 92 19.70 -1.27 -0.06
C PHE A 92 19.27 -0.41 1.14
N ALA A 93 20.13 -0.30 2.15
CA ALA A 93 19.88 0.60 3.27
C ALA A 93 19.53 2.02 2.77
N GLY A 94 18.39 2.56 3.20
CA GLY A 94 17.85 3.84 2.76
C GLY A 94 16.87 3.78 1.57
N ASP A 95 16.74 2.63 0.90
CA ASP A 95 15.70 2.44 -0.12
C ASP A 95 14.30 2.50 0.50
N SER A 96 13.34 2.98 -0.29
CA SER A 96 11.95 3.14 0.12
C SER A 96 11.02 2.13 -0.56
N ALA A 97 10.06 1.62 0.20
CA ALA A 97 8.91 0.89 -0.32
C ALA A 97 7.61 1.48 0.23
N ALA A 98 6.56 1.53 -0.59
CA ALA A 98 5.24 2.01 -0.17
C ALA A 98 4.12 1.35 -0.97
N VAL A 99 2.90 1.43 -0.44
CA VAL A 99 1.68 1.19 -1.22
C VAL A 99 1.19 2.54 -1.70
N LYS A 100 0.88 2.66 -2.98
CA LYS A 100 0.51 3.92 -3.63
C LYS A 100 -0.84 3.80 -4.30
N ASN A 101 -1.70 4.81 -4.11
CA ASN A 101 -2.87 4.95 -4.97
C ASN A 101 -2.40 5.38 -6.37
N ILE A 102 -2.73 4.61 -7.39
CA ILE A 102 -2.39 4.88 -8.79
C ILE A 102 -3.64 5.04 -9.66
N ASP A 103 -4.81 5.18 -9.04
CA ASP A 103 -6.05 5.44 -9.74
C ASP A 103 -5.94 6.73 -10.57
N THR A 104 -6.21 6.60 -11.86
CA THR A 104 -6.03 7.67 -12.86
C THR A 104 -7.32 8.43 -13.13
N VAL A 105 -8.45 8.05 -12.52
CA VAL A 105 -9.72 8.71 -12.77
C VAL A 105 -9.78 10.04 -12.02
N LYS A 106 -9.64 11.15 -12.77
CA LYS A 106 -10.09 12.46 -12.33
C LYS A 106 -11.60 12.37 -12.11
N LYS A 107 -12.06 12.50 -10.85
CA LYS A 107 -13.44 12.93 -10.59
C LYS A 107 -13.62 14.38 -11.05
#